data_AF-A0A939G7P4-F1
#
_entry.id   AF-A0A939G7P4-F1
#
_cell.length_a   1.000
_cell.length_b   1.000
_cell.length_c   1.000
_cell.angle_alpha   90.00
_cell.angle_beta   90.00
_cell.angle_gamma   90.00
#
_symmetry.space_group_name_H-M   'P 1'
#
loop_
_entity.id
_entity.type
_entity.pdbx_description
1 polymer ?
#
loop_
_entity_poly.entity_id
_entity_poly.type
_entity_poly.pdbx_seq_one_letter_code
_entity_poly.pdbx_strand_id
1 'polypeptide(L)'
;MLSLFKKAPTQAQQRAFAVFYAAHAPRLWGLILAANLPTPQAETILSNTLIKAWQHPDCQSSPTTSQSCNWLLRLACKEGLPHSALRAIFNR
;
A
#
# COMPACT_ATOMS: atom_id res chain seq x y z
N MET A 1 -32.50 -8.66 13.39
CA MET A 1 -31.22 -7.99 13.75
C MET A 1 -30.34 -7.85 12.51
N LEU A 2 -30.52 -6.80 11.71
CA LEU A 2 -29.74 -6.58 10.47
C LEU A 2 -29.34 -5.10 10.40
N SER A 3 -28.09 -4.79 10.76
CA SER A 3 -27.37 -3.58 10.33
C SER A 3 -25.93 -3.61 10.84
N LEU A 4 -25.11 -4.48 10.25
CA LEU A 4 -23.66 -4.30 10.20
C LEU A 4 -23.34 -3.45 8.96
N PHE A 5 -23.97 -2.27 8.84
CA PHE A 5 -23.50 -1.28 7.89
C PHE A 5 -22.15 -0.81 8.41
N LYS A 6 -21.05 -1.29 7.81
CA LYS A 6 -19.74 -0.67 7.94
C LYS A 6 -19.94 0.81 7.68
N LYS A 7 -19.85 1.63 8.73
CA LYS A 7 -20.03 3.08 8.68
C LYS A 7 -19.17 3.62 7.54
N ALA A 8 -19.78 4.36 6.61
CA ALA A 8 -19.05 4.98 5.53
C ALA A 8 -17.91 5.84 6.12
N PRO A 9 -16.72 5.87 5.48
CA PRO A 9 -15.60 6.63 5.99
C PRO A 9 -15.97 8.11 6.04
N THR A 10 -15.59 8.78 7.12
CA THR A 10 -15.84 10.23 7.26
C THR A 10 -14.99 11.01 6.26
N GLN A 11 -15.38 12.26 5.97
CA GLN A 11 -14.59 13.14 5.11
C GLN A 11 -13.16 13.33 5.63
N ALA A 12 -12.99 13.35 6.95
CA ALA A 12 -11.68 13.41 7.59
C ALA A 12 -10.84 12.14 7.30
N GLN A 13 -11.44 10.96 7.38
CA GLN A 13 -10.78 9.70 7.04
C GLN A 13 -10.41 9.61 5.56
N GLN A 14 -11.28 10.09 4.67
CA GLN A 14 -11.00 10.15 3.23
C GLN A 14 -9.81 11.08 2.92
N ARG A 15 -9.76 12.26 3.56
CA ARG A 15 -8.62 13.19 3.42
C ARG A 15 -7.32 12.59 3.97
N ALA A 16 -7.38 11.94 5.13
CA ALA A 16 -6.22 11.30 5.73
C ALA A 16 -5.69 10.15 4.84
N PHE A 17 -6.59 9.35 4.27
CA PHE A 17 -6.23 8.32 3.29
C PHE A 17 -5.63 8.92 2.02
N ALA A 18 -6.17 10.04 1.50
CA ALA A 18 -5.60 10.70 0.32
C ALA A 18 -4.16 11.19 0.56
N VAL A 19 -3.88 11.75 1.75
CA VAL A 19 -2.52 12.15 2.14
C VAL A 19 -1.59 10.94 2.24
N PHE A 20 -2.04 9.87 2.90
CA PHE A 20 -1.31 8.60 2.97
C PHE A 20 -1.00 8.03 1.58
N TYR A 21 -2.02 7.98 0.71
CA TYR A 21 -1.88 7.50 -0.67
C TYR A 21 -0.86 8.33 -1.44
N ALA A 22 -0.96 9.67 -1.38
CA ALA A 22 -0.04 10.56 -2.06
C ALA A 22 1.41 10.41 -1.57
N ALA A 23 1.62 10.14 -0.27
CA ALA A 23 2.96 9.96 0.30
C ALA A 23 3.61 8.63 -0.09
N HIS A 24 2.85 7.55 -0.20
CA HIS A 24 3.40 6.19 -0.34
C HIS A 24 3.23 5.58 -1.74
N ALA A 25 2.16 5.92 -2.47
CA ALA A 25 1.85 5.30 -3.76
C ALA A 25 2.96 5.50 -4.81
N PRO A 26 3.56 6.70 -5.01
CA PRO A 26 4.58 6.89 -6.04
C PRO A 26 5.82 6.01 -5.84
N ARG A 27 6.29 5.90 -4.58
CA ARG A 27 7.46 5.07 -4.24
C ARG A 27 7.15 3.60 -4.44
N LEU A 28 6.02 3.13 -3.93
CA LEU A 28 5.62 1.74 -4.06
C LEU A 28 5.36 1.36 -5.53
N TRP A 29 4.76 2.25 -6.30
CA TRP A 29 4.50 2.05 -7.72
C TRP A 29 5.79 1.89 -8.53
N GLY A 30 6.80 2.74 -8.29
CA GLY A 30 8.11 2.59 -8.94
C GLY A 30 8.76 1.23 -8.66
N LEU A 31 8.62 0.72 -7.44
CA LEU A 31 9.15 -0.59 -7.05
C LEU A 31 8.38 -1.74 -7.70
N ILE A 32 7.05 -1.64 -7.79
CA ILE A 32 6.22 -2.65 -8.44
C ILE A 32 6.48 -2.69 -9.95
N LEU A 33 6.63 -1.53 -10.61
CA LEU A 33 6.94 -1.47 -12.03
C LEU A 33 8.29 -2.11 -12.36
N ALA A 34 9.29 -1.98 -11.48
CA ALA A 34 10.58 -2.63 -11.64
C ALA A 34 10.50 -4.17 -11.59
N ALA A 35 9.37 -4.75 -11.13
CA ALA A 35 9.13 -6.18 -11.19
C ALA A 35 8.72 -6.72 -12.57
N ASN A 36 8.51 -5.84 -13.55
CA ASN A 36 8.13 -6.19 -14.93
C ASN A 36 6.89 -7.11 -15.01
N LEU A 37 5.91 -6.86 -14.14
CA LEU A 37 4.63 -7.56 -14.13
C LEU A 37 3.66 -6.95 -15.15
N PRO A 38 2.64 -7.70 -15.61
CA PRO A 38 1.52 -7.11 -16.35
C PRO A 38 0.88 -5.95 -15.56
N THR A 39 0.56 -4.85 -16.24
CA THR A 39 0.00 -3.64 -15.61
C THR A 39 -1.22 -3.93 -14.70
N PRO A 40 -2.21 -4.75 -15.10
CA PRO A 40 -3.35 -5.05 -14.24
C PRO A 40 -2.97 -5.75 -12.92
N GLN A 41 -1.94 -6.59 -12.97
CA GLN A 41 -1.42 -7.28 -11.80
C GLN A 41 -0.66 -6.31 -10.89
N ALA A 42 0.15 -5.43 -11.46
CA ALA A 42 0.86 -4.38 -10.73
C ALA A 42 -0.12 -3.44 -9.99
N GLU A 43 -1.18 -2.99 -10.66
CA GLU A 43 -2.21 -2.13 -10.07
C GLU A 43 -2.97 -2.81 -8.93
N THR A 44 -3.25 -4.10 -9.08
CA THR A 44 -3.88 -4.93 -8.05
C THR A 44 -2.99 -5.02 -6.81
N ILE A 45 -1.70 -5.29 -6.99
CA ILE A 45 -0.72 -5.35 -5.89
C ILE A 45 -0.65 -4.00 -5.17
N LEU A 46 -0.54 -2.89 -5.92
CA LEU A 46 -0.47 -1.55 -5.34
C LEU A 46 -1.71 -1.24 -4.51
N SER A 47 -2.89 -1.43 -5.09
CA SER A 47 -4.17 -1.11 -4.45
C SER A 47 -4.38 -1.94 -3.19
N ASN A 48 -4.17 -3.26 -3.26
CA ASN A 48 -4.33 -4.14 -2.11
C ASN A 48 -3.34 -3.80 -0.99
N THR A 49 -2.09 -3.51 -1.35
CA THR A 49 -1.05 -3.16 -0.38
C THR A 49 -1.42 -1.88 0.37
N LEU A 50 -1.83 -0.82 -0.33
CA LEU A 50 -2.17 0.45 0.29
C LEU A 50 -3.45 0.36 1.14
N ILE A 51 -4.46 -0.39 0.69
CA ILE A 51 -5.68 -0.63 1.47
C ILE A 51 -5.36 -1.38 2.76
N LYS A 52 -4.60 -2.47 2.68
CA LYS A 52 -4.21 -3.27 3.85
C LYS A 52 -3.28 -2.49 4.79
N ALA A 53 -2.39 -1.66 4.24
CA ALA A 53 -1.54 -0.79 5.03
C ALA A 53 -2.37 0.23 5.82
N TRP A 54 -3.35 0.88 5.18
CA TRP A 54 -4.25 1.82 5.83
C TRP A 54 -5.10 1.19 6.95
N GLN A 55 -5.42 -0.10 6.84
CA GLN A 55 -6.13 -0.83 7.88
C GLN A 55 -5.28 -1.05 9.15
N HIS A 56 -3.97 -0.84 9.09
CA HIS A 56 -3.10 -0.98 10.26
C HIS A 56 -3.25 0.24 11.19
N PRO A 57 -3.47 0.05 12.50
CA PRO A 57 -3.74 1.14 13.45
C PRO A 57 -2.62 2.19 13.49
N ASP A 58 -1.38 1.75 13.32
CA ASP A 58 -0.22 2.65 13.32
C ASP A 58 -0.26 3.61 12.12
N CYS A 59 -0.73 3.17 10.94
CA CYS A 59 -0.84 4.00 9.74
C CYS A 59 -1.90 5.10 9.89
N GLN A 60 -2.96 4.83 10.64
CA GLN A 60 -4.02 5.81 10.90
C GLN A 60 -3.60 6.85 11.93
N SER A 61 -2.70 6.47 12.86
CA SER A 61 -2.20 7.33 13.92
C SER A 61 -1.09 8.28 13.45
N SER A 62 -0.33 7.90 12.43
CA SER A 62 0.73 8.73 11.85
C SER A 62 0.88 8.47 10.35
N PRO A 63 0.07 9.13 9.49
CA PRO A 63 0.05 8.90 8.05
C PRO A 63 1.32 9.35 7.31
N THR A 64 2.24 10.01 8.02
CA THR A 64 3.47 10.59 7.48
C THR A 64 4.73 10.01 8.12
N THR A 65 4.62 9.14 9.14
CA THR A 65 5.83 8.44 9.59
C THR A 65 6.31 7.59 8.43
N SER A 66 7.63 7.57 8.26
CA SER A 66 8.34 6.55 7.50
C SER A 66 8.11 5.20 8.19
N GLN A 67 6.86 4.73 8.26
CA GLN A 67 6.56 3.34 8.50
C GLN A 67 7.28 2.60 7.40
N SER A 68 8.40 2.06 7.85
CA SER A 68 9.57 1.74 7.06
C SER A 68 9.14 1.13 5.74
N CYS A 69 9.58 1.69 4.62
CA CYS A 69 9.28 1.17 3.28
C CYS A 69 9.41 -0.37 3.21
N ASN A 70 10.28 -0.97 4.02
CA ASN A 70 10.39 -2.40 4.27
C ASN A 70 9.08 -3.11 4.65
N TRP A 71 8.24 -2.53 5.52
CA TRP A 71 6.96 -3.12 5.89
C TRP A 71 5.96 -3.08 4.72
N LEU A 72 5.84 -1.94 4.03
CA LEU A 72 5.01 -1.83 2.82
C LEU A 72 5.48 -2.80 1.72
N LEU A 73 6.79 -2.97 1.57
CA LEU A 73 7.38 -3.93 0.64
C LEU A 73 7.06 -5.37 1.03
N ARG A 74 7.19 -5.72 2.31
CA ARG A 74 6.79 -7.05 2.81
C ARG A 74 5.32 -7.31 2.56
N LEU A 75 4.47 -6.28 2.70
CA LEU A 75 3.05 -6.39 2.40
C LEU A 75 2.82 -6.59 0.90
N ALA A 76 3.48 -5.82 0.03
CA ALA A 76 3.41 -6.02 -1.42
C ALA A 76 3.86 -7.42 -1.85
N CYS A 77 4.87 -7.99 -1.21
CA CYS A 77 5.26 -9.38 -1.44
C CYS A 77 4.15 -10.37 -1.11
N LYS A 78 3.44 -10.15 0.00
CA LYS A 78 2.26 -10.97 0.36
C LYS A 78 1.12 -10.83 -0.64
N GLU A 79 1.02 -9.69 -1.31
CA GLU A 79 0.04 -9.46 -2.39
C GLU A 79 0.48 -10.01 -3.75
N GLY A 80 1.70 -10.57 -3.86
CA GLY A 80 2.18 -11.23 -5.08
C GLY A 80 3.35 -10.54 -5.77
N LEU A 81 3.96 -9.51 -5.17
CA LEU A 81 5.22 -8.95 -5.67
C LEU A 81 6.35 -9.98 -5.50
N PRO A 82 7.02 -10.40 -6.58
CA PRO A 82 8.07 -11.41 -6.47
C PRO A 82 9.29 -10.86 -5.72
N HIS A 83 9.83 -11.66 -4.79
CA HIS A 83 11.01 -11.28 -4.01
C HIS A 83 12.26 -11.07 -4.88
N SER A 84 12.33 -11.76 -6.02
CA SER A 84 13.39 -11.58 -7.01
C SER A 84 13.40 -10.17 -7.60
N ALA A 85 12.24 -9.54 -7.76
CA ALA A 85 12.14 -8.15 -8.21
C ALA A 85 12.71 -7.18 -7.19
N LEU A 86 12.41 -7.39 -5.90
CA LEU A 86 13.02 -6.57 -4.84
C LEU A 86 14.53 -6.72 -4.82
N ARG A 87 15.04 -7.95 -4.97
CA ARG A 87 16.48 -8.20 -5.03
C ARG A 87 17.13 -7.45 -6.20
N ALA A 88 16.50 -7.43 -7.37
CA ALA A 88 16.99 -6.71 -8.54
C ALA A 88 17.03 -5.18 -8.32
N ILE A 89 16.15 -4.64 -7.49
CA ILE A 89 16.10 -3.21 -7.14
C ILE A 89 17.17 -2.86 -6.11
N PHE A 90 17.39 -3.69 -5.09
CA PHE A 90 18.34 -3.43 -4.00
C PHE A 90 19.80 -3.77 -4.32
N ASN A 91 20.06 -4.58 -5.35
CA ASN A 91 21.42 -4.89 -5.83
C ASN A 91 21.91 -3.99 -6.96
N ARG A 92 21.18 -2.91 -7.27
CA ARG A 92 21.53 -1.93 -8.30
C ARG A 92 22.25 -0.73 -7.69
#